data_AF-A0AAD8IXN5-F1
#
_entry.id   AF-A0AAD8IXN5-F1
#
_cell.length_a   1.000
_cell.length_b   1.000
_cell.length_c   1.000
_cell.angle_alpha   90.00
_cell.angle_beta   90.00
_cell.angle_gamma   90.00
#
_symmetry.space_group_name_H-M   'P 1'
#
loop_
_entity.id
_entity.type
_entity.pdbx_description
1 polymer ?
#
loop_
_entity_poly.entity_id
_entity_poly.type
_entity_poly.pdbx_seq_one_letter_code
_entity_poly.pdbx_strand_id
1 'polypeptide(L)'
;MIFVRYLLPANGEVVDVGVKSGEIGHVRTLWIGDRSRLVSAYSKFGCINHARKVFDTVPLDCISNILLWNSILRAHNKNEEFQRTLRLYDSMRGFRVFRDRFSFPLVIRACAALAVDSICRNVHCHVVHLGFQNHLHVCNELLNMYGMLA
;
A
#
# COMPACT_ATOMS: atom_id res chain seq x y z
N MET A 1 16.73 18.48 22.72
CA MET A 1 15.36 17.94 22.87
C MET A 1 14.61 18.35 21.62
N ILE A 2 14.14 17.40 20.81
CA ILE A 2 13.45 17.71 19.55
C ILE A 2 11.96 17.45 19.79
N PHE A 3 11.13 18.43 19.43
CA PHE A 3 9.68 18.29 19.48
C PHE A 3 9.21 17.59 18.21
N VAL A 4 8.55 16.45 18.38
CA VAL A 4 7.94 15.69 17.28
C VAL A 4 6.44 15.89 17.36
N ARG A 5 5.81 16.22 16.23
CA ARG A 5 4.36 16.35 16.11
C ARG A 5 3.70 14.98 16.15
N TYR A 6 2.98 14.66 17.22
CA TYR A 6 2.16 13.46 17.36
C TYR A 6 0.72 13.77 16.99
N LEU A 7 0.08 12.88 16.24
CA LEU A 7 -1.36 12.91 16.00
C LEU A 7 -2.01 11.88 16.92
N LEU A 8 -2.81 12.31 17.89
CA LEU A 8 -3.47 11.39 18.82
C LEU A 8 -4.58 10.59 18.10
N PRO A 9 -4.63 9.25 18.27
CA PRO A 9 -5.57 8.39 17.56
C PRO A 9 -7.04 8.69 17.84
N ALA A 10 -7.34 9.30 19.00
CA ALA A 10 -8.70 9.50 19.46
C ALA A 10 -9.37 10.77 18.91
N ASN A 11 -8.59 11.82 18.59
CA ASN A 11 -9.14 13.17 18.43
C ASN A 11 -8.67 13.90 17.16
N GLY A 12 -7.62 13.41 16.48
CA GLY A 12 -7.00 14.17 15.39
C GLY A 12 -6.20 15.40 15.86
N GLU A 13 -6.01 15.57 17.17
CA GLU A 13 -5.20 16.65 17.73
C GLU A 13 -3.71 16.40 17.54
N VAL A 14 -3.00 17.46 17.17
CA VAL A 14 -1.55 17.47 17.03
C VAL A 14 -0.94 17.90 18.36
N VAL A 15 -0.15 17.02 18.99
CA VAL A 15 0.54 17.29 20.25
C VAL A 15 2.04 17.23 20.01
N ASP A 16 2.76 18.28 20.40
CA ASP A 16 4.22 18.29 20.36
C ASP A 16 4.77 17.58 21.60
N VAL A 17 5.33 16.38 21.42
CA VAL A 17 5.99 15.66 22.51
C VAL A 17 7.50 15.77 22.31
N GLY A 18 8.19 16.22 23.35
CA GLY A 18 9.64 16.35 23.35
C GLY A 18 10.31 14.98 23.53
N VAL A 19 11.05 14.52 22.53
CA VAL A 19 11.73 13.22 22.54
C VAL A 19 13.25 13.41 22.58
N LYS A 20 13.94 12.56 23.34
CA LYS A 20 15.41 12.51 23.41
C LYS A 20 15.97 11.93 22.10
N SER A 21 17.08 12.48 21.60
CA SER A 21 17.63 12.18 20.26
C SER A 21 17.84 10.69 19.95
N GLY A 22 18.07 9.84 20.95
CA GLY A 22 18.29 8.40 20.79
C GLY A 22 17.01 7.57 20.65
N GLU A 23 15.84 8.09 21.04
CA GLU A 23 14.57 7.35 21.04
C GLU A 23 13.72 7.65 19.79
N ILE A 24 14.07 8.67 19.02
CA ILE A 24 13.31 9.14 17.84
C ILE A 24 13.12 8.03 16.81
N GLY A 25 14.17 7.23 16.55
CA GLY A 25 14.11 6.12 15.59
C GLY A 25 13.16 5.01 16.03
N HIS A 26 13.14 4.69 17.33
CA HIS A 26 12.26 3.69 17.92
C HIS A 26 10.80 4.15 17.97
N VAL A 27 10.55 5.41 18.35
CA VAL A 27 9.19 5.94 18.42
C VAL A 27 8.58 6.12 17.02
N ARG A 28 9.37 6.53 16.03
CA ARG A 28 8.92 6.58 14.62
C ARG A 28 8.56 5.21 14.08
N THR A 29 9.39 4.19 14.31
CA THR A 29 9.10 2.82 13.84
C THR A 29 7.90 2.21 14.55
N LEU A 30 7.72 2.44 15.85
CA LEU A 30 6.53 2.01 16.60
C LEU A 30 5.25 2.59 15.99
N TRP A 31 5.27 3.90 15.71
CA TRP A 31 4.11 4.63 15.20
C TRP A 31 3.74 4.27 13.77
N ILE A 32 4.72 4.00 12.91
CA ILE A 32 4.48 3.46 11.56
C ILE A 32 3.83 2.08 11.66
N GLY A 33 4.28 1.23 12.59
CA GLY A 33 3.70 -0.09 12.85
C GLY A 33 2.23 0.00 13.27
N ASP A 34 1.90 0.92 14.18
CA ASP A 34 0.54 1.11 14.67
C ASP A 34 -0.42 1.61 13.58
N ARG A 35 0.04 2.52 12.72
CA ARG A 35 -0.75 2.97 11.56
C ARG A 35 -0.98 1.86 10.54
N SER A 36 0.04 1.08 10.23
CA SER A 36 -0.11 -0.08 9.32
C SER A 36 -1.11 -1.09 9.89
N ARG A 37 -1.12 -1.31 11.22
CA ARG A 37 -2.11 -2.15 11.89
C ARG A 37 -3.50 -1.56 11.82
N LEU A 38 -3.66 -0.25 12.06
CA LEU A 38 -4.95 0.45 11.95
C LEU A 38 -5.52 0.37 10.53
N VAL A 39 -4.71 0.66 9.50
CA VAL A 39 -5.14 0.51 8.10
C VAL A 39 -5.56 -0.93 7.83
N SER A 40 -4.79 -1.91 8.28
CA SER A 40 -5.12 -3.33 8.10
C SER A 40 -6.43 -3.72 8.80
N ALA A 41 -6.65 -3.21 10.03
CA ALA A 41 -7.85 -3.46 10.81
C ALA A 41 -9.08 -2.85 10.13
N TYR A 42 -9.06 -1.56 9.80
CA TYR A 42 -10.17 -0.90 9.10
C TYR A 42 -10.48 -1.56 7.75
N SER A 43 -9.44 -1.98 7.03
CA SER A 43 -9.59 -2.72 5.77
C SER A 43 -10.26 -4.08 5.98
N LYS A 44 -9.92 -4.80 7.05
CA LYS A 44 -10.52 -6.09 7.39
C LYS A 44 -12.02 -5.97 7.66
N PHE A 45 -12.43 -4.90 8.34
CA PHE A 45 -13.82 -4.58 8.66
C PHE A 45 -14.60 -3.89 7.52
N GLY A 46 -14.02 -3.72 6.33
CA GLY A 46 -14.70 -3.08 5.20
C GLY A 46 -14.82 -1.56 5.31
N CYS A 47 -14.24 -0.95 6.35
CA CYS A 47 -14.24 0.49 6.58
C CYS A 47 -13.15 1.19 5.74
N ILE A 48 -13.22 1.06 4.41
CA ILE A 48 -12.15 1.53 3.52
C ILE A 48 -11.92 3.04 3.58
N ASN A 49 -12.97 3.84 3.79
CA ASN A 49 -12.86 5.29 3.95
C ASN A 49 -12.02 5.66 5.18
N HIS A 50 -12.14 4.91 6.27
CA HIS A 50 -11.33 5.11 7.48
C HIS A 50 -9.90 4.64 7.26
N ALA A 51 -9.71 3.50 6.60
CA ALA A 51 -8.38 3.02 6.21
C ALA A 51 -7.64 4.04 5.33
N ARG A 52 -8.35 4.66 4.38
CA ARG A 52 -7.85 5.73 3.52
C ARG A 52 -7.47 6.98 4.31
N LYS A 53 -8.34 7.46 5.19
CA LYS A 53 -8.03 8.62 6.06
C LYS A 53 -6.75 8.40 6.87
N VAL A 54 -6.59 7.22 7.48
CA VAL A 54 -5.37 6.88 8.22
C VAL A 54 -4.16 6.86 7.28
N PHE A 55 -4.28 6.26 6.09
CA PHE A 55 -3.22 6.25 5.08
C PHE A 55 -2.81 7.67 4.65
N ASP A 56 -3.76 8.55 4.39
CA ASP A 56 -3.50 9.92 3.93
C ASP A 56 -2.86 10.79 5.01
N THR A 57 -3.06 10.46 6.29
CA THR A 57 -2.38 11.13 7.42
C THR A 57 -0.93 10.67 7.61
N VAL A 58 -0.43 9.73 6.80
CA VAL A 58 0.95 9.21 6.91
C VAL A 58 1.94 10.23 6.39
N PRO A 59 2.90 10.68 7.23
CA PRO A 59 3.96 11.58 6.79
C PRO A 59 4.77 11.02 5.62
N LEU A 60 5.24 11.91 4.74
CA LEU A 60 5.97 11.54 3.52
C LEU A 60 7.27 10.75 3.81
N ASP A 61 7.95 11.06 4.91
CA ASP A 61 9.14 10.33 5.37
C ASP A 61 8.83 8.88 5.80
N CYS A 62 7.57 8.59 6.13
CA CYS A 62 7.08 7.27 6.54
C CYS A 62 6.38 6.50 5.41
N ILE A 63 6.15 7.15 4.26
CA ILE A 63 5.38 6.57 3.15
C ILE A 63 6.14 5.43 2.43
N SER A 64 7.42 5.22 2.74
CA SER A 64 8.22 4.11 2.20
C SER A 64 7.86 2.74 2.77
N ASN A 65 6.94 2.65 3.74
CA ASN A 65 6.55 1.38 4.33
C ASN A 65 5.67 0.54 3.38
N ILE A 66 6.24 -0.52 2.83
CA ILE A 66 5.57 -1.47 1.92
C ILE A 66 4.35 -2.15 2.56
N LEU A 67 4.36 -2.44 3.86
CA LEU A 67 3.22 -3.07 4.54
C LEU A 67 1.98 -2.18 4.51
N LEU A 68 2.16 -0.88 4.69
CA LEU A 68 1.09 0.11 4.61
C LEU A 68 0.45 0.13 3.21
N TRP A 69 1.28 0.15 2.15
CA TRP A 69 0.83 0.09 0.76
C TRP A 69 0.09 -1.21 0.45
N ASN A 70 0.65 -2.35 0.86
CA ASN A 70 0.02 -3.65 0.67
C ASN A 70 -1.34 -3.73 1.37
N SER A 71 -1.46 -3.17 2.58
CA SER A 71 -2.72 -3.14 3.32
C SER A 71 -3.78 -2.29 2.63
N ILE A 72 -3.44 -1.09 2.16
CA ILE A 72 -4.42 -0.25 1.45
C ILE A 72 -4.78 -0.82 0.07
N LEU A 73 -3.82 -1.41 -0.66
CA LEU A 73 -4.07 -2.10 -1.93
C LEU A 73 -5.02 -3.31 -1.75
N ARG A 74 -4.82 -4.10 -0.69
CA ARG A 74 -5.75 -5.19 -0.33
C ARG A 74 -7.14 -4.67 -0.01
N ALA A 75 -7.23 -3.55 0.71
CA ALA A 75 -8.51 -2.93 1.05
C ALA A 75 -9.31 -2.60 -0.20
N HIS A 76 -8.69 -1.90 -1.16
CA HIS A 76 -9.36 -1.52 -2.41
C HIS A 76 -9.73 -2.72 -3.26
N ASN A 77 -8.85 -3.72 -3.38
CA ASN A 77 -9.17 -4.97 -4.08
C ASN A 77 -10.37 -5.72 -3.48
N LYS A 78 -10.43 -5.82 -2.13
CA LYS A 78 -11.52 -6.53 -1.45
C LYS A 78 -12.87 -5.84 -1.66
N ASN A 79 -12.87 -4.53 -1.85
CA ASN A 79 -14.08 -3.74 -2.15
C ASN A 79 -14.28 -3.51 -3.66
N GLU A 80 -13.58 -4.27 -4.51
CA GLU A 80 -13.70 -4.20 -5.97
C GLU A 80 -13.41 -2.81 -6.58
N GLU A 81 -12.68 -1.97 -5.84
CA GLU A 81 -12.30 -0.62 -6.28
C GLU A 81 -11.04 -0.65 -7.16
N PHE A 82 -11.04 -1.47 -8.21
CA PHE A 82 -9.87 -1.79 -9.02
C PHE A 82 -9.22 -0.55 -9.66
N GLN A 83 -10.01 0.41 -10.13
CA GLN A 83 -9.51 1.68 -10.66
C GLN A 83 -8.72 2.49 -9.61
N ARG A 84 -9.12 2.41 -8.33
CA ARG A 84 -8.40 3.07 -7.23
C ARG A 84 -7.16 2.28 -6.84
N THR A 85 -7.19 0.95 -6.92
CA THR A 85 -5.99 0.11 -6.76
C THR A 85 -4.91 0.50 -7.78
N LEU A 86 -5.26 0.67 -9.06
CA LEU A 86 -4.28 1.08 -10.08
C LEU A 86 -3.73 2.48 -9.85
N ARG A 87 -4.59 3.44 -9.46
CA ARG A 87 -4.13 4.78 -9.07
C ARG A 87 -3.16 4.76 -7.89
N LEU A 88 -3.42 3.90 -6.90
CA LEU A 88 -2.49 3.71 -5.77
C LEU A 88 -1.16 3.09 -6.22
N TYR A 89 -1.22 2.15 -7.16
CA TYR A 89 -0.03 1.55 -7.73
C TYR A 89 0.84 2.59 -8.45
N ASP A 90 0.24 3.48 -9.24
CA ASP A 90 0.98 4.56 -9.88
C ASP A 90 1.64 5.51 -8.86
N SER A 91 0.93 5.86 -7.78
CA SER A 91 1.51 6.62 -6.68
C SER A 91 2.68 5.85 -6.03
N MET A 92 2.53 4.55 -5.76
CA MET A 92 3.57 3.71 -5.19
C MET A 92 4.83 3.64 -6.07
N ARG A 93 4.65 3.64 -7.40
CA ARG A 93 5.73 3.73 -8.38
C ARG A 93 6.43 5.08 -8.32
N GLY A 94 5.68 6.17 -8.24
CA GLY A 94 6.21 7.53 -8.07
C GLY A 94 7.09 7.68 -6.83
N PHE A 95 6.68 7.08 -5.70
CA PHE A 95 7.47 7.05 -4.47
C PHE A 95 8.62 6.03 -4.45
N ARG A 96 8.79 5.25 -5.52
CA ARG A 96 9.81 4.18 -5.62
C ARG A 96 9.72 3.11 -4.54
N VAL A 97 8.51 2.83 -4.04
CA VAL A 97 8.24 1.86 -2.95
C VAL A 97 7.89 0.45 -3.48
N PHE A 98 8.04 0.23 -4.79
CA PHE A 98 7.56 -0.94 -5.53
C PHE A 98 8.56 -2.11 -5.55
N ARG A 99 8.86 -2.74 -4.42
CA ARG A 99 9.80 -3.90 -4.41
C ARG A 99 9.33 -5.05 -3.53
N ASP A 100 8.11 -5.53 -3.77
CA ASP A 100 7.62 -6.67 -3.01
C ASP A 100 6.71 -7.61 -3.81
N ARG A 101 6.96 -8.91 -3.62
CA ARG A 101 6.21 -10.04 -4.19
C ARG A 101 4.73 -10.05 -3.78
N PHE A 102 4.37 -9.35 -2.72
CA PHE A 102 2.99 -9.26 -2.23
C PHE A 102 2.18 -8.13 -2.87
N SER A 103 2.84 -7.13 -3.46
CA SER A 103 2.16 -5.99 -4.10
C SER A 103 1.66 -6.35 -5.50
N PHE A 104 2.49 -7.03 -6.30
CA PHE A 104 2.16 -7.40 -7.68
C PHE A 104 0.87 -8.21 -7.84
N PRO A 105 0.61 -9.28 -7.05
CA PRO A 105 -0.63 -10.02 -7.18
C PRO A 105 -1.88 -9.13 -6.98
N LEU A 106 -1.81 -8.16 -6.07
CA LEU A 106 -2.93 -7.22 -5.84
C LEU A 106 -3.16 -6.30 -7.03
N VAL A 107 -2.09 -5.88 -7.70
CA VAL A 107 -2.16 -4.99 -8.86
C VAL A 107 -2.62 -5.77 -10.10
N ILE A 108 -2.04 -6.94 -10.34
CA ILE A 108 -2.39 -7.82 -11.46
C ILE A 108 -3.86 -8.24 -11.35
N ARG A 109 -4.34 -8.58 -10.15
CA ARG A 109 -5.77 -8.87 -9.93
C ARG A 109 -6.68 -7.71 -10.33
N ALA A 110 -6.30 -6.48 -9.98
CA ALA A 110 -7.05 -5.29 -10.39
C ALA A 110 -6.99 -5.05 -11.90
N CYS A 111 -5.85 -5.33 -12.55
CA CYS A 111 -5.75 -5.28 -14.01
C CYS A 111 -6.65 -6.33 -14.69
N ALA A 112 -6.61 -7.57 -14.20
CA ALA A 112 -7.43 -8.68 -14.70
C ALA A 112 -8.92 -8.35 -14.63
N ALA A 113 -9.37 -7.79 -13.50
CA ALA A 113 -10.77 -7.41 -13.31
C ALA A 113 -11.23 -6.26 -14.21
N LEU A 114 -10.33 -5.35 -14.60
CA LEU A 114 -10.63 -4.26 -15.53
C LEU A 114 -10.51 -4.69 -17.01
N ALA A 115 -9.82 -5.80 -17.29
CA ALA A 115 -9.63 -6.39 -18.62
C ALA A 115 -9.14 -5.39 -19.71
N VAL A 116 -8.32 -4.41 -19.32
CA VAL A 116 -7.73 -3.45 -20.26
C VAL A 116 -6.36 -3.95 -20.71
N ASP A 117 -6.27 -4.47 -21.94
CA ASP A 117 -5.07 -5.11 -22.50
C ASP A 117 -3.79 -4.26 -22.33
N SER A 118 -3.86 -2.96 -22.65
CA SER A 118 -2.70 -2.06 -22.56
C SER A 118 -2.18 -1.92 -21.13
N ILE A 119 -3.06 -1.90 -20.13
CA ILE A 119 -2.68 -1.82 -18.71
C ILE A 119 -2.08 -3.15 -18.26
N CYS A 120 -2.73 -4.26 -18.60
CA CYS A 120 -2.27 -5.61 -18.27
C CYS A 120 -0.85 -5.87 -18.79
N ARG A 121 -0.59 -5.52 -20.06
CA ARG A 121 0.75 -5.66 -20.66
C ARG A 121 1.79 -4.78 -19.98
N ASN A 122 1.45 -3.52 -19.67
CA ASN A 122 2.37 -2.63 -18.95
C ASN A 122 2.75 -3.17 -17.57
N VAL A 123 1.79 -3.70 -16.81
CA VAL A 123 2.05 -4.32 -15.50
C VAL A 123 2.90 -5.58 -15.65
N HIS A 124 2.62 -6.44 -16.63
CA HIS A 124 3.45 -7.62 -16.89
C HIS A 124 4.90 -7.24 -17.26
N CYS A 125 5.09 -6.28 -18.17
CA CYS A 125 6.43 -5.78 -18.49
C CYS A 125 7.16 -5.28 -17.25
N HIS A 126 6.47 -4.57 -16.35
CA HIS A 126 7.06 -4.08 -15.12
C HIS A 126 7.43 -5.22 -14.13
N VAL A 127 6.59 -6.25 -14.02
CA VAL A 127 6.88 -7.46 -13.23
C VAL A 127 8.16 -8.14 -13.73
N VAL A 128 8.29 -8.33 -15.05
CA VAL A 128 9.45 -8.97 -15.68
C VAL A 128 10.70 -8.12 -15.51
N HIS A 129 10.60 -6.82 -15.73
CA HIS A 129 11.71 -5.88 -15.57
C HIS A 129 12.31 -5.92 -14.15
N LEU A 130 11.49 -6.20 -13.14
CA LEU A 130 11.91 -6.28 -11.75
C LEU A 130 12.22 -7.70 -11.28
N GLY A 131 12.12 -8.70 -12.17
CA GLY A 131 12.48 -10.09 -11.86
C GLY A 131 11.44 -10.87 -11.05
N PHE A 132 10.19 -10.41 -10.96
CA PHE A 132 9.16 -11.06 -10.13
C PHE A 132 8.34 -12.13 -10.86
N GLN A 133 8.56 -12.34 -12.16
CA GLN A 133 7.75 -13.23 -13.01
C GLN A 133 7.75 -14.70 -12.56
N ASN A 134 8.81 -15.15 -11.89
CA ASN A 134 8.95 -16.55 -11.45
C ASN A 134 8.37 -16.80 -10.05
N HIS A 135 7.88 -15.78 -9.35
CA HIS A 135 7.22 -16.00 -8.06
C HIS A 135 5.85 -16.63 -8.25
N LEU A 136 5.60 -17.75 -7.56
CA LEU A 136 4.37 -18.54 -7.68
C LEU A 136 3.09 -17.69 -7.64
N HIS A 137 2.95 -16.81 -6.65
CA HIS A 137 1.75 -15.97 -6.53
C HIS A 137 1.61 -14.94 -7.65
N VAL A 138 2.73 -14.45 -8.19
CA VAL A 138 2.73 -13.49 -9.30
C VAL A 138 2.40 -14.19 -10.60
N CYS A 139 3.04 -15.33 -10.87
CA CYS A 139 2.78 -16.15 -12.05
C CYS A 139 1.33 -16.62 -12.13
N ASN A 140 0.77 -17.12 -11.01
CA ASN A 140 -0.63 -17.53 -10.95
C ASN A 140 -1.59 -16.38 -11.28
N GLU A 141 -1.31 -15.17 -10.77
CA GLU A 141 -2.17 -14.01 -11.06
C GLU A 141 -1.99 -13.51 -12.50
N LEU A 142 -0.79 -13.61 -13.08
CA LEU A 142 -0.55 -13.29 -14.50
C LEU A 142 -1.34 -14.24 -15.41
N LEU A 143 -1.34 -15.55 -15.11
CA LEU A 143 -2.14 -16.52 -15.85
C LEU A 143 -3.63 -16.19 -15.79
N ASN A 144 -4.14 -15.86 -14.59
CA ASN A 144 -5.52 -15.41 -14.41
C ASN A 144 -5.82 -14.15 -15.25
N MET A 145 -4.93 -13.15 -15.22
CA MET A 145 -5.08 -11.92 -15.99
C MET A 145 -5.15 -12.17 -17.50
N TYR A 146 -4.28 -13.01 -18.04
CA TYR A 146 -4.31 -13.34 -19.47
C TYR A 146 -5.54 -14.16 -19.86
N GLY A 147 -6.05 -15.01 -18.96
CA GLY A 147 -7.31 -15.71 -19.17
C GLY A 147 -8.53 -14.79 -19.26
N MET A 148 -8.50 -13.61 -18.65
CA MET A 148 -9.59 -12.61 -18.72
C MET A 148 -9.52 -11.72 -19.98
N LEU A 149 -8.40 -11.74 -20.70
CA LEU A 149 -8.20 -10.96 -21.93
C LEU A 149 -8.51 -11.74 -23.22
N ALA A 150 -8.71 -13.07 -23.10
CA ALA A 150 -9.04 -13.97 -24.18
C ALA A 150 -10.56 -14.04 -24.38
#